data_AF-A0A7C7BR98-F1
#
_entry.id   AF-A0A7C7BR98-F1
#
_cell.length_a   1.000
_cell.length_b   1.000
_cell.length_c   1.000
_cell.angle_alpha   90.00
_cell.angle_beta   90.00
_cell.angle_gamma   90.00
#
_symmetry.space_group_name_H-M   'P 1'
#
loop_
_entity.id
_entity.type
_entity.pdbx_description
1 polymer ?
#
loop_
_entity_poly.entity_id
_entity_poly.type
_entity_poly.pdbx_seq_one_letter_code
_entity_poly.pdbx_strand_id
1 'polypeptide(L)' 'MKRFGTPTEVAALVAWLCSEECSFSTGGVFDLSGGRSTY' A
#
# COMPACT_ATOMS: atom_id res chain seq x y z
N MET A 1 8.04 5.99 -9.67
CA MET A 1 9.25 5.56 -8.92
C MET A 1 10.14 4.79 -9.87
N LYS A 2 11.33 5.31 -10.21
CA LYS A 2 12.26 4.70 -11.20
C LYS A 2 13.02 3.48 -10.63
N ARG A 3 12.33 2.61 -9.89
CA ARG A 3 12.85 1.38 -9.30
C ARG A 3 11.73 0.38 -9.06
N PHE A 4 12.08 -0.86 -8.73
CA PHE A 4 11.14 -1.83 -8.20
C PHE A 4 10.81 -1.52 -6.73
N GLY A 5 9.59 -1.88 -6.33
CA GLY A 5 9.22 -1.98 -4.93
C GLY A 5 9.92 -3.17 -4.28
N THR A 6 10.05 -3.12 -2.97
CA THR A 6 10.63 -4.18 -2.16
C THR A 6 9.55 -4.92 -1.38
N PRO A 7 9.76 -6.21 -1.00
CA PRO A 7 8.82 -6.93 -0.17
C PRO A 7 8.53 -6.22 1.18
N THR A 8 9.52 -5.55 1.75
CA THR A 8 9.38 -4.81 3.00
C THR A 8 8.43 -3.62 2.88
N GLU A 9 8.44 -2.90 1.74
CA GLU A 9 7.50 -1.81 1.50
C GLU A 9 6.05 -2.29 1.39
N VAL A 10 5.85 -3.45 0.74
CA VAL A 10 4.52 -4.10 0.70
C VAL A 10 4.08 -4.54 2.09
N ALA A 11 4.97 -5.19 2.84
CA ALA A 11 4.69 -5.65 4.19
C ALA A 11 4.35 -4.48 5.14
N ALA A 12 5.01 -3.33 5.00
CA ALA A 12 4.71 -2.14 5.79
C ALA A 12 3.31 -1.60 5.53
N LEU A 13 2.86 -1.53 4.26
CA LEU A 13 1.49 -1.15 3.93
C LEU A 13 0.48 -2.13 4.54
N VAL A 14 0.72 -3.44 4.40
CA VAL A 14 -0.16 -4.47 4.96
C VAL A 14 -0.22 -4.37 6.49
N ALA A 15 0.92 -4.16 7.15
CA ALA A 15 0.96 -3.99 8.60
C ALA A 15 0.13 -2.79 9.07
N TRP A 16 0.19 -1.66 8.34
CA TRP A 16 -0.66 -0.51 8.64
C TRP A 16 -2.15 -0.80 8.42
N LEU A 17 -2.52 -1.46 7.30
CA LEU A 17 -3.90 -1.85 7.02
C LEU A 17 -4.49 -2.77 8.10
N CYS A 18 -3.66 -3.61 8.71
CA CYS A 18 -4.05 -4.51 9.79
C CYS A 18 -3.99 -3.87 11.19
N SER A 19 -3.60 -2.59 11.30
CA SER A 19 -3.47 -1.89 12.58
C SER A 19 -4.73 -1.08 12.93
N GLU A 20 -4.86 -0.72 14.20
CA GLU A 20 -5.93 0.17 14.70
C GLU A 20 -5.91 1.56 14.04
N GLU A 21 -4.75 2.00 13.52
CA GLU A 21 -4.60 3.28 12.82
C GLU A 21 -5.42 3.34 11.51
N CYS A 22 -5.78 2.18 10.95
CA CYS A 22 -6.59 2.06 9.73
C CYS A 22 -8.05 1.62 10.02
N SER A 23 -8.50 1.68 11.28
CA SER A 23 -9.78 1.09 11.74
C SER A 23 -11.04 1.59 11.02
N PHE A 24 -11.04 2.81 10.46
CA PHE A 24 -12.21 3.39 9.79
C PHE A 24 -12.14 3.31 8.25
N SER A 25 -11.13 2.66 7.69
CA SER A 25 -10.98 2.51 6.24
C SER A 25 -11.37 1.10 5.80
N THR A 26 -12.20 1.00 4.76
CA THR A 26 -12.58 -0.28 4.13
C THR A 26 -12.96 -0.08 2.66
N GLY A 27 -12.95 -1.16 1.87
CA GLY A 27 -13.33 -1.15 0.45
C GLY A 27 -12.42 -0.34 -0.49
N GLY A 28 -11.29 0.17 0.02
CA GLY A 28 -10.31 0.93 -0.77
C GLY A 28 -9.27 0.06 -1.46
N VAL A 29 -8.72 0.57 -2.56
CA VAL A 29 -7.58 -0.03 -3.27
C VAL A 29 -6.35 0.85 -3.04
N PHE A 30 -5.31 0.28 -2.41
CA PHE A 30 -4.04 0.96 -2.17
C PHE A 30 -3.03 0.55 -3.24
N ASP A 31 -2.70 1.47 -4.14
CA ASP A 31 -1.73 1.23 -5.22
C ASP A 31 -0.29 1.22 -4.72
N LEU A 32 0.46 0.20 -5.10
CA LEU A 32 1.91 0.11 -4.90
C LEU A 32 2.67 -0.05 -6.22
N SER A 33 2.10 0.40 -7.34
CA SER A 33 2.76 0.33 -8.65
C SER A 33 3.99 1.24 -8.77
N GLY A 34 4.22 2.10 -7.78
CA GLY A 34 5.21 3.15 -7.83
C GLY A 34 4.83 4.26 -8.80
N GLY A 35 3.53 4.56 -8.94
CA GLY A 35 3.01 5.60 -9.84
C GLY A 35 3.01 5.19 -11.32
N ARG A 36 2.87 3.89 -11.61
CA ARG A 36 2.68 3.37 -12.98
C ARG A 36 1.21 3.22 -13.34
N SER A 37 0.37 2.97 -12.34
CA SER A 37 -1.09 2.97 -12.46
C SER A 37 -1.62 4.35 -12.86
N THR A 38 -2.61 4.40 -13.74
CA THR A 38 -3.22 5.65 -14.26
C THR A 38 -4.75 5.68 -14.16
N TYR A 39 -5.33 4.81 -13.34
CA TYR A 39 -6.76 4.81 -13.05
C TYR A 39 -7.14 5.91 -12.06
#